data_AF-A0A1W1E1X5-F1
#
_entry.id   AF-A0A1W1E1X5-F1
#
_cell.length_a   1.000
_cell.length_b   1.000
_cell.length_c   1.000
_cell.angle_alpha   90.00
_cell.angle_beta   90.00
_cell.angle_gamma   90.00
#
_symmetry.space_group_name_H-M   'P 1'
#
loop_
_entity.id
_entity.type
_entity.pdbx_description
1 polymer ?
#
loop_
_entity_poly.entity_id
_entity_poly.type
_entity_poly.pdbx_seq_one_letter_code
_entity_poly.pdbx_strand_id
1 'polypeptide(L)' 'MNAIKEQSKRIIDNMPEDVSYDEILKALAFDKMIKNGIQDSRDKNTVSNAEMQQKIKQW' A
#
# COMPACT_ATOMS: atom_id res chain seq x y z
N MET A 1 16.66 -14.40 1.96
CA MET A 1 15.31 -14.36 2.58
C MET A 1 15.38 -13.47 3.82
N ASN A 2 14.94 -12.20 3.71
CA ASN A 2 14.69 -11.28 4.83
C ASN A 2 14.12 -9.91 4.39
N ALA A 3 13.96 -9.67 3.07
CA ALA A 3 13.62 -8.35 2.53
C ALA A 3 12.32 -7.76 3.09
N ILE A 4 11.27 -8.57 3.28
CA ILE A 4 9.97 -8.05 3.79
C ILE A 4 10.10 -7.59 5.23
N LYS A 5 10.68 -8.41 6.11
CA LYS A 5 10.85 -8.07 7.53
C LYS A 5 11.74 -6.83 7.70
N GLU A 6 12.84 -6.75 6.95
CA GLU A 6 13.73 -5.59 6.99
C GLU A 6 13.08 -4.33 6.43
N GLN A 7 12.23 -4.45 5.41
CA GLN A 7 11.49 -3.31 4.90
C GLN A 7 10.39 -2.85 5.87
N SER A 8 9.68 -3.76 6.53
CA SER A 8 8.72 -3.41 7.57
C SER A 8 9.39 -2.68 8.73
N LYS A 9 10.57 -3.14 9.17
CA LYS A 9 11.37 -2.44 10.19
C LYS A 9 11.70 -1.02 9.75
N ARG A 10 12.23 -0.82 8.54
CA ARG A 10 12.53 0.53 8.03
C ARG A 10 11.31 1.45 8.04
N ILE A 11 10.13 0.94 7.73
CA ILE A 11 8.90 1.75 7.77
C ILE A 11 8.58 2.15 9.22
N ILE A 12 8.67 1.21 10.16
CA ILE A 12 8.42 1.45 11.59
C ILE A 12 9.48 2.38 12.19
N ASP A 13 10.76 2.19 11.89
CA ASP A 13 11.89 2.97 12.43
C ASP A 13 11.86 4.45 11.97
N ASN A 14 11.13 4.76 10.90
CA ASN A 14 10.94 6.14 10.41
C ASN A 14 9.66 6.81 10.95
N MET A 15 8.88 6.13 11.79
CA MET A 15 7.68 6.70 12.40
C MET A 15 8.02 7.55 13.63
N PRO A 16 7.16 8.52 13.99
CA PRO A 16 7.20 9.17 15.31
C PRO A 16 7.07 8.17 16.47
N GLU A 17 7.53 8.54 17.65
CA GLU A 17 7.44 7.67 18.85
C GLU A 17 6.01 7.54 19.42
N ASP A 18 5.12 8.49 19.10
CA ASP A 18 3.75 8.57 19.61
C ASP A 18 2.71 7.85 18.73
N VAL A 19 3.16 7.08 17.74
CA VAL A 19 2.25 6.33 16.86
C VAL A 19 1.53 5.19 17.58
N SER A 20 0.24 5.07 17.30
CA SER A 20 -0.56 3.95 17.77
C SER A 20 -0.30 2.67 16.97
N TYR A 21 -0.66 1.53 17.56
CA TYR A 21 -0.56 0.23 16.89
C TYR A 21 -1.36 0.18 15.56
N ASP A 22 -2.54 0.80 15.52
CA ASP A 22 -3.38 0.85 14.31
C ASP A 22 -2.74 1.68 13.20
N GLU A 23 -2.01 2.73 13.54
CA GLU A 23 -1.27 3.54 12.56
C GLU A 23 -0.10 2.78 11.95
N ILE A 24 0.61 1.99 12.76
CA ILE A 24 1.66 1.08 12.27
C ILE A 24 1.06 0.09 11.26
N LEU A 25 -0.05 -0.56 11.62
CA LEU A 25 -0.71 -1.51 10.73
C LEU A 25 -1.18 -0.87 9.42
N LYS A 26 -1.79 0.33 9.49
CA LYS A 26 -2.22 1.08 8.30
C LYS A 26 -1.04 1.40 7.40
N ALA A 27 0.07 1.89 7.94
CA ALA A 27 1.24 2.24 7.15
C ALA A 27 1.84 1.02 6.42
N LEU A 28 1.93 -0.12 7.10
CA LEU A 28 2.39 -1.37 6.47
C LEU A 28 1.41 -1.86 5.39
N ALA A 29 0.10 -1.71 5.61
CA ALA A 29 -0.91 -2.01 4.61
C ALA A 29 -0.79 -1.10 3.38
N PHE A 30 -0.58 0.21 3.58
CA PHE A 30 -0.38 1.17 2.49
C PHE A 30 0.87 0.87 1.66
N ASP A 31 2.02 0.58 2.30
CA ASP A 31 3.23 0.19 1.58
C ASP A 31 2.98 -1.05 0.68
N LYS A 32 2.25 -2.04 1.19
CA LYS A 32 1.85 -3.22 0.41
C LYS A 32 0.91 -2.84 -0.74
N MET A 33 -0.09 -2.00 -0.51
CA MET A 33 -1.03 -1.55 -1.54
C MET A 33 -0.32 -0.80 -2.68
N ILE A 34 0.63 0.08 -2.35
CA ILE A 34 1.41 0.83 -3.34
C ILE A 34 2.24 -0.12 -4.18
N LYS A 35 2.99 -1.04 -3.56
CA LYS A 35 3.81 -2.02 -4.31
C LYS A 35 2.99 -2.87 -5.24
N ASN A 36 1.83 -3.34 -4.77
CA ASN A 36 0.89 -4.10 -5.59
C ASN A 36 0.41 -3.26 -6.77
N GLY A 37 -0.02 -2.02 -6.54
CA GLY A 37 -0.45 -1.12 -7.62
C GLY A 37 0.64 -0.83 -8.65
N ILE A 38 1.89 -0.67 -8.23
CA ILE A 38 3.03 -0.52 -9.15
C ILE A 38 3.23 -1.82 -9.95
N GLN A 39 3.13 -2.99 -9.31
CA GLN A 39 3.25 -4.27 -10.00
C GLN A 39 2.12 -4.47 -11.01
N ASP A 40 0.87 -4.20 -10.62
CA ASP A 40 -0.30 -4.26 -11.49
C ASP A 40 -0.15 -3.32 -12.70
N SER A 41 0.40 -2.12 -12.49
CA SER A 41 0.73 -1.19 -13.58
C SER A 41 1.76 -1.77 -14.56
N ARG A 42 2.83 -2.39 -14.06
CA ARG A 42 3.85 -3.05 -14.90
C ARG A 42 3.27 -4.22 -15.69
N ASP A 43 2.38 -4.98 -15.07
CA ASP A 43 1.76 -6.16 -15.66
C ASP A 43 0.56 -5.82 -16.56
N LYS A 44 0.26 -4.52 -16.75
CA LYS A 44 -0.90 -4.01 -17.49
C LYS A 44 -2.25 -4.48 -16.90
N ASN A 45 -2.29 -4.84 -15.62
CA ASN A 45 -3.49 -5.14 -14.84
C ASN A 45 -4.15 -3.85 -14.34
N THR A 46 -4.39 -2.91 -15.24
CA THR A 46 -4.98 -1.60 -14.95
C THR A 46 -6.36 -1.46 -15.58
N VAL A 47 -7.23 -0.68 -14.94
CA VAL A 47 -8.55 -0.36 -15.48
C VAL A 47 -8.53 0.99 -16.18
N SER A 48 -9.47 1.21 -17.10
CA SER A 48 -9.64 2.53 -17.72
C SER A 48 -10.20 3.56 -16.73
N ASN A 49 -9.96 4.84 -16.98
CA ASN A 49 -10.56 5.91 -16.17
C ASN A 49 -12.09 5.86 -16.15
N ALA A 50 -12.73 5.47 -17.27
CA ALA A 50 -14.18 5.34 -17.36
C ALA A 50 -14.70 4.21 -16.46
N GLU A 51 -14.02 3.07 -16.45
CA GLU A 51 -14.35 1.95 -15.55
C GLU A 51 -14.16 2.34 -14.07
N MET A 52 -13.07 3.04 -13.75
CA MET A 52 -12.81 3.52 -12.40
C MET A 52 -13.94 4.45 -11.91
N GLN A 53 -14.38 5.39 -12.74
CA GLN A 53 -15.50 6.28 -12.41
C GLN A 53 -16.81 5.50 -12.15
N GLN A 54 -17.09 4.45 -12.93
CA GLN A 54 -18.26 3.61 -12.69
C GLN A 54 -18.18 2.87 -11.36
N LYS A 55 -17.01 2.36 -10.98
CA LYS A 55 -16.80 1.67 -9.70
C LYS A 55 -17.00 2.60 -8.50
N ILE A 56 -16.44 3.81 -8.55
CA ILE A 56 -16.59 4.81 -7.45
C ILE A 56 -18.07 5.14 -7.20
N LYS A 57 -18.88 5.25 -8.26
CA LYS A 57 -20.31 5.56 -8.15
C LYS A 57 -21.15 4.44 -7.52
N GLN A 58 -20.62 3.22 -7.41
CA GLN A 58 -21.31 2.06 -6.84
C GLN A 58 -21.01 1.86 -5.35
N TRP A 59 -20.12 2.66 -4.77
CA TRP A 59 -19.81 2.68 -3.33
C TRP A 59 -20.74 3.66 -2.61
#